data_AF-A0A760I553-F1
#
_entry.id   AF-A0A760I553-F1
#
_cell.length_a   1.000
_cell.length_b   1.000
_cell.length_c   1.000
_cell.angle_alpha   90.00
_cell.angle_beta   90.00
_cell.angle_gamma   90.00
#
_symmetry.space_group_name_H-M   'P 1'
#
loop_
_entity.id
_entity.type
_entity.pdbx_description
1 polymer ?
#
loop_
_entity_poly.entity_id
_entity_poly.type
_entity_poly.pdbx_seq_one_letter_code
_entity_poly.pdbx_strand_id
1 'polypeptide(L)'
;MTTITKEWLQQTIAEFENTRDDIPFGLDDDDAKILIVLKRALASLERERIRREHAEWSDKTFGDVGPVGPLKHLSKEALETAAEPGDLSEWADMQFLLWDAQRRAGITDKQITLALVEKLEINKSRQWPEPKDGEPRLHIKEQPAPVVPPAIEPDYKVIKSILPTANPDEYACCIAADMWNACRTAMLNGDIFRENSISSTNNFREIAETSTNSPVIPDSWISCSERMPDNDESKPIAIFTGKCLGQGMFVATYDDDGFFDYWEGMEIIGVTHWMPLPEPPQK
;
A
#
# COMPACT_ATOMS: atom_id res chain seq x y z
N MET A 1 -19.80 -38.41 -18.35
CA MET A 1 -18.69 -38.46 -17.38
C MET A 1 -19.30 -38.69 -16.01
N THR A 2 -18.80 -39.65 -15.24
CA THR A 2 -19.23 -39.87 -13.86
C THR A 2 -18.62 -38.77 -12.99
N THR A 3 -19.44 -38.02 -12.27
CA THR A 3 -18.99 -36.95 -11.37
C THR A 3 -18.63 -37.54 -10.00
N ILE A 4 -17.46 -37.20 -9.46
CA ILE A 4 -17.06 -37.57 -8.10
C ILE A 4 -17.85 -36.69 -7.11
N THR A 5 -18.64 -37.29 -6.23
CA THR A 5 -19.43 -36.57 -5.22
C THR A 5 -18.77 -36.62 -3.84
N LYS A 6 -19.18 -35.72 -2.95
CA LYS A 6 -18.73 -35.68 -1.55
C LYS A 6 -19.10 -36.98 -0.83
N GLU A 7 -20.34 -37.44 -1.03
CA GLU A 7 -20.88 -38.63 -0.39
C GLU A 7 -20.11 -39.88 -0.84
N TRP A 8 -19.79 -39.96 -2.12
CA TRP A 8 -18.98 -41.06 -2.66
C TRP A 8 -17.58 -41.05 -2.05
N LEU A 9 -16.90 -39.89 -1.99
CA LEU A 9 -15.58 -39.78 -1.36
C LEU A 9 -15.60 -40.17 0.11
N GLN A 10 -16.60 -39.71 0.87
CA GLN A 10 -16.76 -40.04 2.29
C GLN A 10 -16.96 -41.54 2.49
N GLN A 11 -17.83 -42.15 1.70
CA GLN A 11 -18.09 -43.59 1.76
C GLN A 11 -16.82 -44.39 1.44
N THR A 12 -16.15 -44.08 0.33
CA THR A 12 -14.93 -44.80 -0.06
C THR A 12 -13.80 -44.60 0.96
N ILE A 13 -13.63 -43.40 1.52
CA ILE A 13 -12.65 -43.18 2.60
C ILE A 13 -12.97 -44.06 3.82
N ALA A 14 -14.24 -44.13 4.23
CA ALA A 14 -14.66 -44.96 5.36
C ALA A 14 -14.41 -46.45 5.11
N GLU A 15 -14.65 -46.93 3.89
CA GLU A 15 -14.35 -48.31 3.49
C GLU A 15 -12.84 -48.63 3.59
N PHE A 16 -11.97 -47.72 3.12
CA PHE A 16 -10.52 -47.86 3.24
C PHE A 16 -10.04 -47.79 4.71
N GLU A 17 -10.62 -46.92 5.53
CA GLU A 17 -10.27 -46.81 6.95
C GLU A 17 -10.70 -48.05 7.74
N ASN A 18 -11.88 -48.59 7.49
CA ASN A 18 -12.31 -49.86 8.08
C ASN A 18 -11.37 -51.01 7.68
N THR A 19 -11.02 -51.09 6.39
CA THR A 19 -10.09 -52.12 5.88
C THR A 19 -8.72 -52.01 6.56
N ARG A 20 -8.21 -50.78 6.76
CA ARG A 20 -6.95 -50.54 7.48
C ARG A 20 -7.01 -51.08 8.92
N ASP A 21 -8.13 -50.85 9.60
CA ASP A 21 -8.29 -51.15 11.02
C ASP A 21 -8.55 -52.65 11.26
N ASP A 22 -9.12 -53.36 10.27
CA ASP A 22 -9.38 -54.81 10.32
C ASP A 22 -8.15 -55.69 10.01
N ILE A 23 -7.12 -55.15 9.35
CA ILE A 23 -5.93 -55.90 8.94
C ILE A 23 -4.80 -55.71 9.99
N PRO A 24 -4.22 -56.78 10.57
CA PRO A 24 -3.17 -56.68 11.59
C PRO A 24 -1.91 -55.92 11.19
N PHE A 25 -1.65 -55.82 9.88
CA PHE A 25 -0.49 -55.14 9.29
C PHE A 25 -0.86 -53.80 8.60
N GLY A 26 -2.13 -53.39 8.64
CA GLY A 26 -2.64 -52.19 7.98
C GLY A 26 -2.84 -52.35 6.46
N LEU A 27 -3.04 -51.22 5.77
CA LEU A 27 -3.10 -51.14 4.31
C LEU A 27 -1.72 -51.33 3.69
N ASP A 28 -1.67 -51.84 2.47
CA ASP A 28 -0.45 -51.77 1.67
C ASP A 28 -0.11 -50.33 1.25
N ASP A 29 1.10 -50.14 0.72
CA ASP A 29 1.62 -48.82 0.35
C ASP A 29 0.77 -48.10 -0.70
N ASP A 30 0.14 -48.83 -1.63
CA ASP A 30 -0.64 -48.22 -2.71
C ASP A 30 -2.03 -47.85 -2.21
N ASP A 31 -2.67 -48.72 -1.43
CA ASP A 31 -3.94 -48.42 -0.76
C ASP A 31 -3.81 -47.26 0.23
N ALA A 32 -2.69 -47.19 0.96
CA ALA A 32 -2.38 -46.06 1.84
C ALA A 32 -2.24 -44.74 1.04
N LYS A 33 -1.58 -44.76 -0.12
CA LYS A 33 -1.49 -43.59 -1.02
C LYS A 33 -2.87 -43.21 -1.58
N ILE A 34 -3.69 -44.18 -1.97
CA ILE A 34 -5.04 -43.94 -2.48
C ILE A 34 -5.87 -43.26 -1.39
N LEU A 35 -5.84 -43.74 -0.16
CA LEU A 35 -6.55 -43.12 0.97
C LEU A 35 -6.12 -41.66 1.19
N ILE A 36 -4.82 -41.36 1.07
CA ILE A 36 -4.32 -39.98 1.16
C ILE A 36 -4.87 -39.11 0.02
N VAL A 37 -4.89 -39.63 -1.21
CA VAL A 37 -5.42 -38.91 -2.38
C VAL A 37 -6.92 -38.64 -2.21
N LEU A 38 -7.70 -39.64 -1.77
CA LEU A 38 -9.13 -39.49 -1.51
C LEU A 38 -9.41 -38.42 -0.46
N LYS A 39 -8.67 -38.43 0.66
CA LYS A 39 -8.81 -37.41 1.72
C LYS A 39 -8.48 -36.00 1.22
N ARG A 40 -7.43 -35.86 0.40
CA ARG A 40 -7.09 -34.57 -0.23
C ARG A 40 -8.19 -34.11 -1.20
N ALA A 41 -8.74 -35.03 -1.99
CA ALA A 41 -9.85 -34.73 -2.90
C ALA A 41 -11.09 -34.29 -2.13
N LEU A 42 -11.44 -34.95 -1.02
CA LEU A 42 -12.56 -34.57 -0.16
C LEU A 42 -12.37 -33.16 0.42
N ALA A 43 -11.20 -32.86 0.98
CA ALA A 43 -10.89 -31.53 1.51
C ALA A 43 -10.95 -30.45 0.43
N SER A 44 -10.44 -30.74 -0.78
CA SER A 44 -10.51 -29.82 -1.92
C SER A 44 -11.95 -29.57 -2.37
N LEU A 45 -12.78 -30.60 -2.40
CA LEU A 45 -14.18 -30.49 -2.81
C LEU A 45 -14.99 -29.65 -1.80
N GLU A 46 -14.75 -29.84 -0.51
CA GLU A 46 -15.41 -29.06 0.54
C GLU A 46 -15.02 -27.57 0.48
N ARG A 47 -13.72 -27.28 0.28
CA ARG A 47 -13.23 -25.91 0.13
C ARG A 47 -13.84 -25.22 -1.09
N GLU A 48 -13.99 -25.93 -2.20
CA GLU A 48 -14.60 -25.40 -3.42
C GLU A 48 -16.11 -25.16 -3.25
N ARG A 49 -16.81 -26.03 -2.51
CA ARG A 49 -18.21 -25.81 -2.14
C ARG A 49 -18.38 -24.51 -1.36
N ILE A 50 -17.59 -24.33 -0.30
CA ILE A 50 -17.63 -23.13 0.55
C ILE A 50 -17.33 -21.88 -0.27
N ARG A 51 -16.32 -21.91 -1.14
CA ARG A 51 -15.94 -20.79 -2.00
C ARG A 51 -17.08 -20.38 -2.95
N ARG A 52 -17.82 -21.34 -3.50
CA ARG A 52 -18.97 -21.09 -4.38
C ARG A 52 -20.16 -20.53 -3.61
N GLU A 53 -20.52 -21.12 -2.48
CA GLU A 53 -21.61 -20.62 -1.62
C GLU A 53 -21.32 -19.19 -1.15
N HIS A 54 -20.06 -18.91 -0.77
CA HIS A 54 -19.61 -17.56 -0.45
C HIS A 54 -19.75 -16.60 -1.64
N ALA A 55 -19.33 -17.00 -2.83
CA ALA A 55 -19.46 -16.17 -4.04
C ALA A 55 -20.93 -15.84 -4.36
N GLU A 56 -21.82 -16.83 -4.30
CA GLU A 56 -23.26 -16.65 -4.52
C GLU A 56 -23.88 -15.70 -3.48
N TRP A 57 -23.50 -15.86 -2.21
CA TRP A 57 -23.94 -14.97 -1.13
C TRP A 57 -23.39 -13.55 -1.31
N SER A 58 -22.11 -13.40 -1.67
CA SER A 58 -21.45 -12.11 -1.90
C SER A 58 -22.09 -11.36 -3.08
N ASP A 59 -22.38 -12.05 -4.18
CA ASP A 59 -23.07 -11.45 -5.33
C ASP A 59 -24.49 -11.01 -4.98
N LYS A 60 -25.21 -11.82 -4.20
CA LYS A 60 -26.56 -11.47 -3.73
C LYS A 60 -26.57 -10.27 -2.77
N THR A 61 -25.54 -10.17 -1.92
CA THR A 61 -25.49 -9.16 -0.85
C THR A 61 -24.94 -7.82 -1.35
N PHE A 62 -23.86 -7.85 -2.13
CA PHE A 62 -23.11 -6.67 -2.53
C PHE A 62 -23.29 -6.29 -4.00
N GLY A 63 -23.86 -7.17 -4.83
CA GLY A 63 -24.07 -6.94 -6.26
C GLY A 63 -22.77 -6.92 -7.07
N ASP A 64 -22.83 -6.21 -8.20
CA ASP A 64 -21.73 -6.10 -9.18
C ASP A 64 -20.72 -5.02 -8.75
N VAL A 65 -19.92 -5.34 -7.73
CA VAL A 65 -18.81 -4.52 -7.26
C VAL A 65 -17.46 -5.13 -7.68
N GLY A 66 -16.49 -4.25 -7.94
CA GLY A 66 -15.13 -4.64 -8.31
C GLY A 66 -14.28 -5.15 -7.13
N PRO A 67 -13.04 -5.60 -7.40
CA PRO A 67 -12.18 -6.25 -6.41
C PRO A 67 -11.60 -5.31 -5.34
N VAL A 68 -11.66 -4.00 -5.55
CA VAL A 68 -11.01 -3.00 -4.67
C VAL A 68 -11.63 -2.96 -3.27
N GLY A 69 -12.96 -3.12 -3.16
CA GLY A 69 -13.65 -3.14 -1.87
C GLY A 69 -13.16 -4.28 -0.97
N PRO A 70 -13.26 -5.54 -1.42
CA PRO A 70 -12.73 -6.68 -0.68
C PRO A 70 -11.23 -6.58 -0.35
N LEU A 71 -10.41 -6.00 -1.23
CA LEU A 71 -8.98 -5.79 -0.93
C LEU A 71 -8.73 -4.75 0.16
N LYS A 72 -9.52 -3.67 0.20
CA LYS A 72 -9.45 -2.70 1.30
C LYS A 72 -9.92 -3.33 2.60
N HIS A 73 -10.95 -4.16 2.56
CA HIS A 73 -11.42 -4.90 3.74
C HIS A 73 -10.34 -5.89 4.20
N LEU A 74 -9.72 -6.63 3.29
CA LEU A 74 -8.64 -7.58 3.60
C LEU A 74 -7.48 -6.91 4.36
N SER A 75 -7.18 -5.64 4.08
CA SER A 75 -6.15 -4.92 4.84
C SER A 75 -6.51 -4.67 6.32
N LYS A 76 -7.80 -4.58 6.64
CA LYS A 76 -8.31 -4.40 8.01
C LYS A 76 -8.29 -5.74 8.76
N GLU A 77 -8.84 -6.78 8.15
CA GLU A 77 -8.80 -8.15 8.68
C GLU A 77 -7.37 -8.65 8.94
N ALA A 78 -6.41 -8.23 8.10
CA ALA A 78 -5.00 -8.55 8.32
C ALA A 78 -4.43 -7.90 9.60
N LEU A 79 -4.92 -6.72 9.99
CA LEU A 79 -4.54 -6.06 11.25
C LEU A 79 -5.21 -6.73 12.45
N GLU A 80 -6.48 -7.10 12.32
CA GLU A 80 -7.25 -7.84 13.34
C GLU A 80 -6.60 -9.22 13.60
N THR A 81 -6.31 -9.96 12.53
CA THR A 81 -5.55 -11.23 12.60
C THR A 81 -4.16 -11.05 13.22
N ALA A 82 -3.46 -9.94 12.94
CA ALA A 82 -2.16 -9.67 13.54
C ALA A 82 -2.25 -9.37 15.04
N ALA A 83 -3.36 -8.78 15.51
CA ALA A 83 -3.61 -8.55 16.93
C ALA A 83 -4.02 -9.84 17.65
N GLU A 84 -4.80 -10.71 17.00
CA GLU A 84 -5.34 -11.94 17.57
C GLU A 84 -5.06 -13.18 16.68
N PRO A 85 -3.79 -13.59 16.48
CA PRO A 85 -3.45 -14.66 15.54
C PRO A 85 -3.98 -16.05 15.94
N GLY A 86 -4.47 -16.19 17.17
CA GLY A 86 -5.11 -17.41 17.68
C GLY A 86 -6.60 -17.52 17.33
N ASP A 87 -7.23 -16.45 16.84
CA ASP A 87 -8.63 -16.51 16.42
C ASP A 87 -8.75 -16.98 14.96
N LEU A 88 -9.38 -18.13 14.77
CA LEU A 88 -9.55 -18.74 13.45
C LEU A 88 -10.58 -18.02 12.58
N SER A 89 -11.52 -17.24 13.13
CA SER A 89 -12.47 -16.48 12.29
C SER A 89 -11.76 -15.40 11.48
N GLU A 90 -10.81 -14.69 12.07
CA GLU A 90 -10.03 -13.64 11.41
C GLU A 90 -9.27 -14.19 10.18
N TRP A 91 -8.69 -15.38 10.31
CA TRP A 91 -8.08 -16.08 9.18
C TRP A 91 -9.10 -16.48 8.11
N ALA A 92 -10.32 -16.85 8.50
CA ALA A 92 -11.38 -17.21 7.57
C ALA A 92 -11.88 -15.98 6.80
N ASP A 93 -12.03 -14.83 7.46
CA ASP A 93 -12.44 -13.57 6.83
C ASP A 93 -11.41 -13.10 5.81
N MET A 94 -10.11 -13.18 6.12
CA MET A 94 -9.06 -12.94 5.13
C MET A 94 -9.19 -13.84 3.88
N GLN A 95 -9.53 -15.12 4.07
CA GLN A 95 -9.68 -16.06 2.96
C GLN A 95 -10.90 -15.76 2.10
N PHE A 96 -12.03 -15.44 2.72
CA PHE A 96 -13.25 -15.05 2.00
C PHE A 96 -13.02 -13.80 1.17
N LEU A 97 -12.39 -12.77 1.73
CA LEU A 97 -12.09 -11.52 1.04
C LEU A 97 -11.10 -11.69 -0.10
N LEU A 98 -10.05 -12.51 0.10
CA LEU A 98 -9.08 -12.81 -0.95
C LEU A 98 -9.73 -13.55 -2.13
N TRP A 99 -10.56 -14.56 -1.85
CA TRP A 99 -11.30 -15.27 -2.89
C TRP A 99 -12.26 -14.35 -3.64
N ASP A 100 -12.97 -13.48 -2.93
CA ASP A 100 -13.91 -12.57 -3.54
C ASP A 100 -13.21 -11.55 -4.44
N ALA A 101 -12.10 -10.98 -3.97
CA ALA A 101 -11.26 -10.08 -4.77
C ALA A 101 -10.75 -10.77 -6.05
N GLN A 102 -10.22 -11.99 -5.94
CA GLN A 102 -9.74 -12.74 -7.10
C GLN A 102 -10.85 -12.99 -8.12
N ARG A 103 -12.01 -13.46 -7.66
CA ARG A 103 -13.18 -13.74 -8.49
C ARG A 103 -13.69 -12.47 -9.19
N ARG A 104 -13.85 -11.37 -8.46
CA ARG A 104 -14.30 -10.07 -8.99
C ARG A 104 -13.29 -9.44 -9.95
N ALA A 105 -12.00 -9.78 -9.82
CA ALA A 105 -10.96 -9.42 -10.80
C ALA A 105 -10.92 -10.34 -12.04
N GLY A 106 -11.78 -11.37 -12.11
CA GLY A 106 -11.77 -12.35 -13.20
C GLY A 106 -10.55 -13.27 -13.20
N ILE A 107 -9.86 -13.42 -12.07
CA ILE A 107 -8.66 -14.24 -11.95
C ILE A 107 -9.07 -15.70 -11.75
N THR A 108 -8.66 -16.56 -12.66
CA THR A 108 -8.90 -18.01 -12.56
C THR A 108 -7.88 -18.70 -11.67
N ASP A 109 -8.25 -19.85 -11.09
CA ASP A 109 -7.33 -20.67 -10.27
C ASP A 109 -6.07 -21.07 -11.05
N LYS A 110 -6.18 -21.31 -12.36
CA LYS A 110 -5.03 -21.61 -13.22
C LYS A 110 -4.07 -20.42 -13.33
N GLN A 111 -4.61 -19.21 -13.52
CA GLN A 111 -3.80 -17.99 -13.63
C GLN A 111 -3.08 -17.66 -12.33
N ILE A 112 -3.79 -17.69 -11.20
CA ILE A 112 -3.16 -17.39 -9.91
C ILE A 112 -2.13 -18.47 -9.53
N THR A 113 -2.40 -19.75 -9.83
CA THR A 113 -1.43 -20.84 -9.57
C THR A 113 -0.15 -20.65 -10.36
N LEU A 114 -0.25 -20.30 -11.65
CA LEU A 114 0.93 -20.01 -12.48
C LEU A 114 1.72 -18.81 -11.92
N ALA A 115 1.02 -17.72 -11.59
CA ALA A 115 1.65 -16.54 -11.00
C ALA A 115 2.34 -16.83 -9.66
N LEU A 116 1.75 -17.69 -8.82
CA LEU A 116 2.36 -18.14 -7.56
C LEU A 116 3.65 -18.93 -7.79
N VAL A 117 3.67 -19.85 -8.76
CA VAL A 117 4.87 -20.63 -9.12
C VAL A 117 5.99 -19.70 -9.59
N GLU A 118 5.71 -18.80 -10.53
CA GLU A 118 6.68 -17.84 -11.04
C GLU A 118 7.19 -16.91 -9.94
N LYS A 119 6.29 -16.39 -9.11
CA LYS A 119 6.64 -15.47 -8.02
C LYS A 119 7.47 -16.15 -6.94
N LEU A 120 7.23 -17.43 -6.66
CA LEU A 120 8.00 -18.22 -5.70
C LEU A 120 9.45 -18.36 -6.14
N GLU A 121 9.71 -18.64 -7.42
CA GLU A 121 11.07 -18.76 -7.94
C GLU A 121 11.81 -17.41 -7.90
N ILE A 122 11.13 -16.30 -8.19
CA ILE A 122 11.69 -14.94 -8.01
C ILE A 122 12.00 -14.67 -6.54
N ASN A 123 11.15 -15.09 -5.61
CA ASN A 123 11.37 -14.85 -4.18
C ASN A 123 12.55 -15.67 -3.62
N LYS A 124 12.76 -16.90 -4.12
CA LYS A 124 13.90 -17.76 -3.75
C LYS A 124 15.25 -17.20 -4.22
N SER A 125 15.28 -16.45 -5.33
CA SER A 125 16.52 -15.86 -5.87
C SER A 125 16.88 -14.51 -5.25
N ARG A 126 16.03 -13.93 -4.39
CA ARG A 126 16.27 -12.65 -3.71
C ARG A 126 17.14 -12.82 -2.48
N GLN A 127 17.78 -11.71 -2.09
CA GLN A 127 18.40 -11.57 -0.78
C GLN A 127 17.40 -10.99 0.21
N TRP A 128 17.43 -11.54 1.42
CA TRP A 128 16.51 -11.20 2.51
C TRP A 128 17.30 -10.81 3.76
N PRO A 129 16.80 -9.85 4.55
CA PRO A 129 17.43 -9.48 5.81
C PRO A 129 17.33 -10.60 6.86
N GLU A 130 18.14 -10.49 7.91
CA GLU A 130 18.11 -11.41 9.05
C GLU A 130 16.73 -11.52 9.69
N PRO A 131 16.35 -12.72 10.18
CA PRO A 131 15.07 -12.90 10.81
C PRO A 131 14.80 -12.06 12.05
N LYS A 132 13.73 -11.25 11.98
CA LYS A 132 13.11 -10.57 13.12
C LYS A 132 11.65 -11.01 13.25
N ASP A 133 11.24 -11.33 14.47
CA ASP A 133 9.87 -11.71 14.80
C ASP A 133 8.98 -10.45 14.85
N GLY A 134 7.70 -10.59 14.49
CA GLY A 134 6.73 -9.49 14.47
C GLY A 134 6.90 -8.43 13.37
N GLU A 135 8.05 -8.36 12.69
CA GLU A 135 8.34 -7.30 11.70
C GLU A 135 8.20 -7.77 10.24
N PRO A 136 7.63 -6.93 9.34
CA PRO A 136 7.59 -7.20 7.91
C PRO A 136 8.99 -7.35 7.31
N ARG A 137 9.18 -8.35 6.45
CA ARG A 137 10.45 -8.58 5.75
C ARG A 137 10.35 -8.17 4.31
N LEU A 138 11.14 -7.17 3.95
CA LEU A 138 11.26 -6.70 2.58
C LEU A 138 12.58 -7.21 1.99
N HIS A 139 12.53 -7.62 0.72
CA HIS A 139 13.75 -8.00 -0.01
C HIS A 139 14.70 -6.80 -0.14
N ILE A 140 15.99 -7.08 -0.07
CA ILE A 140 17.03 -6.05 -0.23
C ILE A 140 16.98 -5.57 -1.69
N LYS A 141 16.78 -4.28 -1.89
CA LYS A 141 16.95 -3.61 -3.18
C LYS A 141 18.32 -2.93 -3.15
N GLU A 142 19.23 -3.30 -4.05
CA GLU A 142 20.42 -2.48 -4.28
C GLU A 142 19.93 -1.10 -4.72
N GLN A 143 20.23 -0.07 -3.94
CA GLN A 143 19.95 1.29 -4.38
C GLN A 143 20.89 1.60 -5.55
N PRO A 144 20.40 2.19 -6.65
CA PRO A 144 21.29 2.74 -7.67
C PRO A 144 22.26 3.71 -7.00
N ALA A 145 23.54 3.66 -7.37
CA ALA A 145 24.52 4.61 -6.87
C ALA A 145 23.98 6.04 -7.00
N PRO A 146 24.05 6.87 -5.93
CA PRO A 146 23.59 8.24 -6.00
C PRO A 146 24.21 8.94 -7.22
N VAL A 147 23.37 9.36 -8.18
CA VAL A 147 23.81 10.18 -9.33
C VAL A 147 24.02 11.58 -8.81
N VAL A 148 25.10 11.77 -8.05
CA VAL A 148 25.47 13.07 -7.51
C VAL A 148 26.44 13.72 -8.49
N PRO A 149 26.09 14.90 -9.04
CA PRO A 149 27.00 15.64 -9.93
C PRO A 149 28.36 15.92 -9.27
N PRO A 150 29.45 16.06 -10.05
CA PRO A 150 30.77 16.35 -9.50
C PRO A 150 30.78 17.71 -8.78
N ALA A 151 31.70 17.87 -7.83
CA ALA A 151 31.97 19.18 -7.25
C ALA A 151 32.52 20.12 -8.33
N ILE A 152 32.23 21.41 -8.21
CA ILE A 152 32.72 22.43 -9.15
C ILE A 152 33.65 23.41 -8.43
N GLU A 153 34.66 23.87 -9.17
CA GLU A 153 35.55 24.96 -8.75
C GLU A 153 34.95 26.31 -9.17
N PRO A 154 35.29 27.41 -8.46
CA PRO A 154 34.84 28.76 -8.81
C PRO A 154 35.59 29.32 -10.03
N ASP A 155 35.42 28.66 -11.17
CA ASP A 155 36.05 29.02 -12.45
C ASP A 155 34.98 29.44 -13.47
N TYR A 156 35.22 30.57 -14.13
CA TYR A 156 34.36 31.13 -15.17
C TYR A 156 34.01 30.14 -16.30
N LYS A 157 34.96 29.32 -16.73
CA LYS A 157 34.76 28.30 -17.76
C LYS A 157 33.85 27.19 -17.28
N VAL A 158 33.96 26.80 -16.00
CA VAL A 158 33.09 25.79 -15.38
C VAL A 158 31.67 26.32 -15.29
N ILE A 159 31.46 27.54 -14.81
CA ILE A 159 30.13 28.16 -14.75
C ILE A 159 29.53 28.35 -16.14
N LYS A 160 30.31 28.79 -17.13
CA LYS A 160 29.85 28.89 -18.53
C LYS A 160 29.54 27.57 -19.19
N SER A 161 30.17 26.48 -18.77
CA SER A 161 29.80 25.15 -19.28
C SER A 161 28.40 24.71 -18.84
N ILE A 162 27.93 25.23 -17.69
CA ILE A 162 26.62 24.94 -17.11
C ILE A 162 25.57 25.95 -17.61
N LEU A 163 25.91 27.24 -17.60
CA LEU A 163 25.05 28.34 -18.03
C LEU A 163 25.80 29.23 -19.03
N PRO A 164 25.78 28.89 -20.34
CA PRO A 164 26.59 29.56 -21.36
C PRO A 164 26.30 31.06 -21.54
N THR A 165 25.09 31.49 -21.19
CA THR A 165 24.63 32.87 -21.28
C THR A 165 25.05 33.73 -20.09
N ALA A 166 25.59 33.14 -19.02
CA ALA A 166 26.04 33.87 -17.85
C ALA A 166 27.34 34.65 -18.14
N ASN A 167 27.44 35.84 -17.56
CA ASN A 167 28.69 36.62 -17.52
C ASN A 167 29.04 36.96 -16.07
N PRO A 168 29.40 35.95 -15.24
CA PRO A 168 29.69 36.15 -13.83
C PRO A 168 31.03 36.87 -13.66
N ASP A 169 31.11 37.75 -12.67
CA ASP A 169 32.39 38.19 -12.12
C ASP A 169 32.99 37.11 -11.20
N GLU A 170 34.19 37.37 -10.68
CA GLU A 170 34.91 36.44 -9.80
C GLU A 170 34.11 36.11 -8.53
N TYR A 171 33.42 37.10 -7.96
CA TYR A 171 32.60 36.93 -6.76
C TYR A 171 31.39 36.02 -7.03
N ALA A 172 30.69 36.21 -8.15
CA ALA A 172 29.57 35.38 -8.56
C ALA A 172 29.99 33.92 -8.84
N CYS A 173 31.22 33.69 -9.32
CA CYS A 173 31.76 32.33 -9.51
C CYS A 173 31.95 31.60 -8.16
N CYS A 174 32.46 32.30 -7.14
CA CYS A 174 32.59 31.75 -5.79
C CYS A 174 31.25 31.35 -5.20
N ILE A 175 30.26 32.25 -5.25
CA ILE A 175 28.91 31.98 -4.73
C ILE A 175 28.26 30.80 -5.45
N ALA A 176 28.37 30.73 -6.79
CA ALA A 176 27.80 29.64 -7.56
C ALA A 176 28.43 28.28 -7.22
N ALA A 177 29.77 28.23 -7.05
CA ALA A 177 30.47 27.01 -6.65
C ALA A 177 30.11 26.58 -5.22
N ASP A 178 30.04 27.52 -4.28
CA ASP A 178 29.65 27.23 -2.89
C ASP A 178 28.22 26.70 -2.81
N MET A 179 27.27 27.33 -3.51
CA MET A 179 25.87 26.89 -3.56
C MET A 179 25.75 25.49 -4.19
N TRP A 180 26.44 25.24 -5.30
CA TRP A 180 26.44 23.92 -5.95
C TRP A 180 27.02 22.84 -5.04
N ASN A 181 28.17 23.11 -4.42
CA ASN A 181 28.83 22.15 -3.54
C ASN A 181 28.03 21.93 -2.24
N ALA A 182 27.32 22.95 -1.74
CA ALA A 182 26.39 22.81 -0.61
C ALA A 182 25.19 21.92 -0.97
N CYS A 183 24.54 22.15 -2.11
CA CYS A 183 23.45 21.30 -2.61
C CYS A 183 23.93 19.86 -2.86
N ARG A 184 25.10 19.68 -3.48
CA ARG A 184 25.75 18.38 -3.68
C ARG A 184 25.97 17.66 -2.36
N THR A 185 26.47 18.37 -1.35
CA THR A 185 26.70 17.83 -0.01
C THR A 185 25.39 17.41 0.66
N ALA A 186 24.33 18.21 0.50
CA ALA A 186 22.99 17.86 0.97
C ALA A 186 22.43 16.61 0.26
N MET A 187 22.66 16.46 -1.04
CA MET A 187 22.28 15.25 -1.79
C MET A 187 23.03 14.00 -1.32
N LEU A 188 24.31 14.11 -0.97
CA LEU A 188 25.11 13.01 -0.41
C LEU A 188 24.71 12.67 1.03
N ASN A 189 24.33 13.67 1.82
CA ASN A 189 23.89 13.49 3.20
C ASN A 189 22.40 13.14 3.32
N GLY A 190 21.64 13.21 2.23
CA GLY A 190 20.21 12.89 2.19
C GLY A 190 19.89 11.44 2.54
N ASP A 191 20.87 10.53 2.43
CA ASP A 191 20.75 9.14 2.89
C ASP A 191 20.64 9.04 4.42
N ILE A 192 21.18 10.02 5.18
CA ILE A 192 21.07 10.08 6.64
C ILE A 192 19.66 10.50 7.08
N PHE A 193 18.90 11.21 6.24
CA PHE A 193 17.50 11.57 6.53
C PHE A 193 16.49 10.45 6.28
N ARG A 194 16.88 9.40 5.54
CA ARG A 194 16.02 8.23 5.27
C ARG A 194 16.13 7.14 6.33
N GLU A 195 17.20 7.10 7.12
CA GLU A 195 17.27 6.30 8.34
C GLU A 195 16.69 7.07 9.53
N ASN A 196 15.42 7.42 9.45
CA ASN A 196 14.61 7.59 10.65
C ASN A 196 13.59 6.46 10.64
N SER A 197 13.92 5.38 11.37
CA SER A 197 13.16 4.14 11.52
C SER A 197 11.85 4.33 12.32
N ILE A 198 11.16 5.45 12.10
CA ILE A 198 9.86 5.80 12.68
C ILE A 198 8.88 6.35 11.64
N SER A 199 9.16 6.22 10.34
CA SER A 199 8.20 6.58 9.28
C SER A 199 7.07 5.56 9.18
N SER A 200 6.15 5.62 10.12
CA SER A 200 4.86 4.93 10.14
C SER A 200 3.93 5.52 9.06
N THR A 201 4.18 5.21 7.80
CA THR A 201 3.19 5.45 6.73
C THR A 201 2.61 4.13 6.24
N ASN A 202 2.01 3.39 7.17
CA ASN A 202 1.04 2.33 6.87
C ASN A 202 -0.24 2.63 7.68
N ASN A 203 -0.89 3.75 7.39
CA ASN A 203 -2.22 4.01 7.92
C ASN A 203 -3.23 3.98 6.77
N PHE A 204 -3.70 2.77 6.46
CA PHE A 204 -5.07 2.61 5.97
C PHE A 204 -5.97 3.11 7.10
N ARG A 205 -6.71 4.19 6.86
CA ARG A 205 -7.67 4.74 7.83
C ARG A 205 -8.82 3.75 8.02
N GLU A 206 -8.89 3.16 9.21
CA GLU A 206 -10.14 2.83 9.87
C GLU A 206 -10.16 3.56 11.22
N ILE A 207 -11.30 4.15 11.54
CA ILE A 207 -11.48 5.09 12.63
C ILE A 207 -11.96 4.29 13.84
N ALA A 208 -11.26 4.39 14.97
CA ALA A 208 -11.86 4.19 16.28
C ALA A 208 -11.21 5.17 17.26
N GLU A 209 -12.07 5.95 17.91
CA GLU A 209 -11.74 6.97 18.90
C GLU A 209 -11.03 6.37 20.11
N THR A 210 -9.92 6.97 20.55
CA THR A 210 -9.80 7.63 21.87
C THR A 210 -8.34 7.97 22.19
N SER A 211 -8.10 9.26 22.44
CA SER A 211 -7.14 9.83 23.39
C SER A 211 -5.69 9.33 23.38
N THR A 212 -4.81 10.05 22.68
CA THR A 212 -3.54 10.53 23.29
C THR A 212 -3.12 11.86 22.66
N ASN A 213 -2.74 12.82 23.51
CA ASN A 213 -2.40 14.20 23.16
C ASN A 213 -1.21 14.30 22.20
N SER A 214 -1.48 14.48 20.90
CA SER A 214 -0.56 15.05 19.91
C SER A 214 -1.17 16.32 19.34
N PRO A 215 -0.37 17.31 18.89
CA PRO A 215 -0.90 18.57 18.37
C PRO A 215 -1.86 18.27 17.22
N VAL A 216 -3.12 18.65 17.43
CA VAL A 216 -4.26 18.43 16.54
C VAL A 216 -3.96 19.07 15.19
N ILE A 217 -3.73 18.26 14.16
CA ILE A 217 -3.86 18.71 12.77
C ILE A 217 -5.37 18.72 12.50
N PRO A 218 -6.00 19.86 12.18
CA PRO A 218 -7.43 19.89 11.90
C PRO A 218 -7.79 18.95 10.74
N ASP A 219 -8.89 18.25 10.93
CA ASP A 219 -9.33 17.11 10.13
C ASP A 219 -9.56 17.45 8.64
N SER A 220 -8.65 16.94 7.80
CA SER A 220 -8.87 16.63 6.38
C SER A 220 -9.23 17.82 5.45
N TRP A 221 -9.15 17.57 4.14
CA TRP A 221 -9.52 18.55 3.11
C TRP A 221 -11.05 18.74 3.04
N ILE A 222 -11.50 19.98 3.03
CA ILE A 222 -12.91 20.40 2.89
C ILE A 222 -13.17 20.76 1.43
N SER A 223 -14.19 20.17 0.80
CA SER A 223 -14.58 20.56 -0.56
C SER A 223 -15.20 21.96 -0.57
N CYS A 224 -14.79 22.81 -1.50
CA CYS A 224 -15.42 24.13 -1.71
C CYS A 224 -16.90 24.03 -2.05
N SER A 225 -17.36 22.92 -2.64
CA SER A 225 -18.78 22.69 -2.92
C SER A 225 -19.60 22.38 -1.66
N GLU A 226 -18.95 21.90 -0.61
CA GLU A 226 -19.60 21.58 0.67
C GLU A 226 -19.60 22.79 1.59
N ARG A 227 -18.45 23.50 1.66
CA ARG A 227 -18.28 24.67 2.50
C ARG A 227 -17.11 25.53 2.02
N MET A 228 -17.32 26.84 1.98
CA MET A 228 -16.25 27.83 1.74
C MET A 228 -15.51 28.18 3.04
N PRO A 229 -14.24 28.63 2.96
CA PRO A 229 -13.53 29.15 4.11
C PRO A 229 -14.25 30.38 4.71
N ASP A 230 -13.93 30.69 5.96
CA ASP A 230 -14.41 31.94 6.56
C ASP A 230 -13.68 33.11 5.87
N ASN A 231 -14.40 34.20 5.61
CA ASN A 231 -13.80 35.40 5.03
C ASN A 231 -12.95 36.12 6.10
N ASP A 232 -11.66 35.77 6.15
CA ASP A 232 -10.69 36.26 7.11
C ASP A 232 -9.28 36.26 6.47
N GLU A 233 -8.89 37.39 5.89
CA GLU A 233 -7.57 37.60 5.29
C GLU A 233 -6.40 37.34 6.25
N SER A 234 -6.62 37.42 7.57
CA SER A 234 -5.57 37.21 8.56
C SER A 234 -5.20 35.74 8.75
N LYS A 235 -5.98 34.81 8.19
CA LYS A 235 -5.82 33.37 8.37
C LYS A 235 -5.46 32.68 7.06
N PRO A 236 -4.17 32.34 6.86
CA PRO A 236 -3.79 31.58 5.69
C PRO A 236 -4.34 30.15 5.75
N ILE A 237 -4.81 29.67 4.61
CA ILE A 237 -5.37 28.33 4.39
C ILE A 237 -4.55 27.60 3.33
N ALA A 238 -4.53 26.27 3.39
CA ALA A 238 -4.02 25.47 2.28
C ALA A 238 -5.16 25.20 1.29
N ILE A 239 -4.88 25.30 0.00
CA ILE A 239 -5.85 25.07 -1.08
C ILE A 239 -5.32 24.08 -2.11
N PHE A 240 -6.23 23.38 -2.81
CA PHE A 240 -5.91 22.44 -3.87
C PHE A 240 -6.66 22.75 -5.17
N THR A 241 -5.91 22.96 -6.26
CA THR A 241 -6.45 23.27 -7.59
C THR A 241 -6.47 22.01 -8.47
N GLY A 242 -7.64 21.37 -8.55
CA GLY A 242 -7.77 20.04 -9.17
C GLY A 242 -7.99 20.03 -10.69
N LYS A 243 -8.21 21.17 -11.36
CA LYS A 243 -8.73 21.19 -12.74
C LYS A 243 -8.12 22.25 -13.70
N CYS A 244 -7.08 22.98 -13.31
CA CYS A 244 -6.45 24.01 -14.14
C CYS A 244 -4.94 23.75 -14.33
N LEU A 245 -4.33 24.37 -15.36
CA LEU A 245 -2.88 24.35 -15.58
C LEU A 245 -2.17 24.99 -14.38
N GLY A 246 -1.42 24.19 -13.63
CA GLY A 246 -0.87 24.58 -12.31
C GLY A 246 -1.40 23.74 -11.13
N GLN A 247 -1.67 22.44 -11.36
CA GLN A 247 -2.13 21.52 -10.32
C GLN A 247 -1.13 21.48 -9.16
N GLY A 248 -1.60 21.84 -7.97
CA GLY A 248 -0.74 21.89 -6.80
C GLY A 248 -1.49 22.27 -5.54
N MET A 249 -0.73 22.22 -4.44
CA MET A 249 -1.16 22.74 -3.15
C MET A 249 -0.53 24.13 -2.97
N PHE A 250 -1.36 25.12 -2.66
CA PHE A 250 -0.92 26.49 -2.44
C PHE A 250 -1.36 26.94 -1.04
N VAL A 251 -0.67 27.96 -0.51
CA VAL A 251 -1.14 28.69 0.67
C VAL A 251 -1.83 29.94 0.16
N ALA A 252 -3.06 30.16 0.59
CA ALA A 252 -3.92 31.23 0.10
C ALA A 252 -4.64 31.93 1.25
N THR A 253 -5.19 33.11 0.98
CA THR A 253 -6.27 33.73 1.76
C THR A 253 -7.59 33.58 1.02
N TYR A 254 -8.70 33.67 1.74
CA TYR A 254 -10.04 33.72 1.17
C TYR A 254 -10.72 35.02 1.59
N ASP A 255 -11.02 35.86 0.59
CA ASP A 255 -11.73 37.13 0.76
C ASP A 255 -12.65 37.42 -0.42
N ASP A 256 -13.75 38.13 -0.18
CA ASP A 256 -14.72 38.58 -1.18
C ASP A 256 -15.09 37.50 -2.23
N ASP A 257 -15.32 36.29 -1.74
CA ASP A 257 -15.65 35.09 -2.53
C ASP A 257 -14.57 34.60 -3.52
N GLY A 258 -13.33 35.05 -3.33
CA GLY A 258 -12.14 34.68 -4.10
C GLY A 258 -11.03 34.05 -3.26
N PHE A 259 -10.18 33.23 -3.90
CA PHE A 259 -8.93 32.74 -3.31
C PHE A 259 -7.77 33.54 -3.85
N PHE A 260 -6.83 33.94 -2.99
CA PHE A 260 -5.67 34.73 -3.38
C PHE A 260 -4.38 34.09 -2.86
N ASP A 261 -3.34 34.04 -3.68
CA ASP A 261 -2.03 33.55 -3.26
C ASP A 261 -1.52 34.36 -2.07
N TYR A 262 -1.06 33.68 -1.02
CA TYR A 262 -0.64 34.33 0.21
C TYR A 262 0.59 35.24 0.05
N TRP A 263 1.46 34.95 -0.92
CA TRP A 263 2.72 35.67 -1.11
C TRP A 263 2.63 36.71 -2.23
N GLU A 264 1.95 36.37 -3.32
CA GLU A 264 1.87 37.20 -4.52
C GLU A 264 0.57 38.00 -4.63
N GLY A 265 -0.45 37.68 -3.83
CA GLY A 265 -1.77 38.35 -3.84
C GLY A 265 -2.56 38.13 -5.14
N MET A 266 -2.15 37.16 -5.96
CA MET A 266 -2.76 36.85 -7.24
C MET A 266 -4.00 35.97 -7.03
N GLU A 267 -5.09 36.26 -7.75
CA GLU A 267 -6.31 35.44 -7.70
C GLU A 267 -6.05 34.02 -8.22
N ILE A 268 -6.47 33.02 -7.43
CA ILE A 268 -6.34 31.60 -7.73
C ILE A 268 -7.72 31.04 -8.09
N ILE A 269 -7.88 30.70 -9.35
CA ILE A 269 -9.10 30.09 -9.88
C ILE A 269 -9.01 28.56 -9.89
N GLY A 270 -10.15 27.89 -9.83
CA GLY A 270 -10.22 26.43 -9.95
C GLY A 270 -9.85 25.67 -8.67
N VAL A 271 -9.96 26.33 -7.51
CA VAL A 271 -9.85 25.68 -6.20
C VAL A 271 -10.99 24.69 -6.00
N THR A 272 -10.64 23.49 -5.56
CA THR A 272 -11.60 22.41 -5.35
C THR A 272 -11.75 22.04 -3.88
N HIS A 273 -10.66 22.14 -3.12
CA HIS A 273 -10.63 21.82 -1.70
C HIS A 273 -9.74 22.80 -0.94
N TRP A 274 -10.02 22.98 0.34
CA TRP A 274 -9.21 23.79 1.25
C TRP A 274 -9.08 23.12 2.62
N MET A 275 -8.12 23.56 3.43
CA MET A 275 -8.03 23.21 4.85
C MET A 275 -7.33 24.33 5.64
N PRO A 276 -7.64 24.52 6.94
CA PRO A 276 -6.91 25.47 7.76
C PRO A 276 -5.45 25.02 7.96
N LEU A 277 -4.52 25.98 8.02
CA LEU A 277 -3.15 25.69 8.41
C LEU A 277 -3.07 25.38 9.91
N PRO A 278 -2.17 24.47 10.33
CA PRO A 278 -1.96 24.20 11.75
C PRO A 278 -1.46 25.46 12.46
N GLU A 279 -1.84 25.60 13.73
CA GLU A 279 -1.30 26.68 14.56
C GLU A 279 0.24 26.56 14.64
N PRO A 280 0.97 27.68 14.59
CA PRO A 280 2.42 27.65 14.70
C PRO A 280 2.83 27.03 16.05
N PRO A 281 3.98 26.34 16.13
CA PRO A 281 4.45 25.75 17.37
C PRO A 281 4.57 26.81 18.47
N GLN A 282 3.88 26.58 19.59
CA GLN A 282 4.03 27.44 20.77
C GLN A 282 5.42 27.19 21.40
N LYS A 283 6.15 28.27 21.67
CA LYS A 283 7.48 28.22 22.32
C LYS A 283 7.39 27.90 23.80
#